data_AF-A0A0F8WY09-F1
#
_entry.id   AF-A0A0F8WY09-F1
#
_cell.length_a   1.000
_cell.length_b   1.000
_cell.length_c   1.000
_cell.angle_alpha   90.00
_cell.angle_beta   90.00
_cell.angle_gamma   90.00
#
_symmetry.space_group_name_H-M   'P 1'
#
loop_
_entity.id
_entity.type
_entity.pdbx_description
1 polymer ?
#
loop_
_entity_poly.entity_id
_entity_poly.type
_entity_poly.pdbx_seq_one_letter_code
_entity_poly.pdbx_strand_id
1 'polypeptide(L)'
;MNEPTCEDLFEEDGYEPVHRDSDDSWHHGAYIGEVFKRASDGTFWLAAYCLSTDGETNGLREGDADITQVVPKEVTIIKYVAA
;
A
#
# COMPACT_ATOMS: atom_id res chain seq x y z
N MET A 1 7.65 12.60 -15.11
CA MET A 1 7.13 11.26 -14.76
C MET A 1 5.79 11.46 -14.12
N ASN A 2 4.83 10.60 -14.44
CA ASN A 2 3.48 10.69 -13.89
C ASN A 2 3.33 9.68 -12.75
N GLU A 3 2.64 10.13 -11.72
CA GLU A 3 2.12 9.30 -10.62
C GLU A 3 1.26 8.14 -11.17
N PRO A 4 1.34 6.94 -10.56
CA PRO A 4 0.43 5.84 -10.89
C PRO A 4 -1.02 6.23 -10.67
N THR A 5 -1.93 5.63 -11.43
CA THR A 5 -3.34 5.64 -11.06
C THR A 5 -3.64 4.54 -10.05
N CYS A 6 -4.77 4.65 -9.34
CA CYS A 6 -5.28 3.56 -8.51
C CYS A 6 -5.54 2.29 -9.32
N GLU A 7 -6.02 2.42 -10.57
CA GLU A 7 -6.25 1.31 -11.50
C GLU A 7 -4.94 0.58 -11.82
N ASP A 8 -3.88 1.32 -12.16
CA ASP A 8 -2.56 0.75 -12.43
C ASP A 8 -2.06 -0.12 -11.27
N LEU A 9 -2.26 0.36 -10.03
CA LEU A 9 -1.82 -0.32 -8.82
C LEU A 9 -2.75 -1.50 -8.44
N PHE A 10 -4.06 -1.36 -8.63
CA PHE A 10 -5.05 -2.39 -8.32
C PHE A 10 -4.96 -3.58 -9.27
N GLU A 11 -4.74 -3.33 -10.56
CA GLU A 11 -4.54 -4.38 -11.57
C GLU A 11 -3.09 -4.91 -11.62
N GLU A 12 -2.18 -4.30 -10.84
CA GLU A 12 -0.75 -4.60 -10.81
C GLU A 12 -0.08 -4.45 -12.20
N ASP A 13 -0.58 -3.57 -13.08
CA ASP A 13 -0.08 -3.40 -14.44
C ASP A 13 1.31 -2.73 -14.48
N GLY A 14 2.35 -3.56 -14.46
CA GLY A 14 3.74 -3.10 -14.40
C GLY A 14 4.18 -2.66 -13.00
N TYR A 15 3.43 -3.07 -11.96
CA TYR A 15 3.74 -2.81 -10.55
C TYR A 15 3.82 -4.12 -9.76
N GLU A 16 4.79 -4.22 -8.86
CA GLU A 16 4.98 -5.36 -7.97
C GLU A 16 4.68 -4.94 -6.52
N PRO A 17 3.72 -5.54 -5.80
CA PRO A 17 3.53 -5.27 -4.39
C PRO A 17 4.72 -5.80 -3.58
N VAL A 18 5.39 -4.93 -2.82
CA VAL A 18 6.61 -5.26 -2.07
C VAL A 18 6.46 -5.18 -0.56
N HIS A 19 5.47 -4.42 -0.07
CA HIS A 19 5.19 -4.31 1.34
C HIS A 19 3.72 -3.95 1.56
N ARG A 20 3.16 -4.45 2.66
CA ARG A 20 1.81 -4.11 3.08
C ARG A 20 1.75 -4.04 4.59
N ASP A 21 1.15 -2.99 5.11
CA ASP A 21 0.78 -2.82 6.50
C ASP A 21 -0.73 -2.58 6.64
N SER A 22 -1.24 -2.86 7.83
CA SER A 22 -2.65 -2.71 8.15
C SER A 22 -2.80 -2.17 9.56
N ASP A 23 -3.58 -1.11 9.71
CA ASP A 23 -4.00 -0.51 10.98
C ASP A 23 -5.52 -0.73 11.13
N ASP A 24 -5.91 -1.53 12.13
CA ASP A 24 -7.28 -1.94 12.43
C ASP A 24 -8.06 -0.92 13.29
N SER A 25 -7.53 0.29 13.46
CA SER A 25 -8.22 1.38 14.15
C SER A 25 -9.44 1.93 13.41
N TRP A 26 -9.65 1.56 12.14
CA TRP A 26 -10.87 1.90 11.41
C TRP A 26 -12.03 0.96 11.78
N HIS A 27 -13.10 1.51 12.35
CA HIS A 27 -14.24 0.73 12.84
C HIS A 27 -14.93 -0.20 11.82
N HIS A 28 -14.79 0.05 10.52
CA HIS A 28 -15.40 -0.74 9.44
C HIS A 28 -14.40 -1.63 8.68
N GLY A 29 -13.14 -1.67 9.10
CA GLY A 29 -12.10 -2.42 8.42
C GLY A 29 -10.70 -2.09 8.89
N ALA A 30 -9.81 -1.78 7.96
CA ALA A 30 -8.47 -1.29 8.26
C ALA A 30 -8.06 -0.15 7.33
N TYR A 31 -7.18 0.72 7.83
CA TYR A 31 -6.33 1.54 6.97
C TYR A 31 -5.19 0.66 6.45
N ILE A 32 -5.03 0.63 5.13
CA ILE A 32 -3.99 -0.15 4.45
C ILE A 32 -2.96 0.81 3.89
N GLY A 33 -1.68 0.54 4.19
CA GLY A 33 -0.56 1.07 3.44
C GLY A 33 0.03 -0.05 2.59
N GLU A 34 0.02 0.09 1.27
CA GLU A 34 0.57 -0.90 0.35
C GLU A 34 1.61 -0.24 -0.57
N VAL A 35 2.82 -0.79 -0.58
CA VAL A 35 3.94 -0.26 -1.37
C VAL A 35 4.11 -1.11 -2.61
N PHE A 36 4.14 -0.45 -3.75
CA PHE A 36 4.35 -1.04 -5.07
C PHE A 36 5.67 -0.57 -5.66
N LYS A 37 6.35 -1.46 -6.37
CA LYS A 37 7.55 -1.15 -7.16
C LYS A 37 7.19 -1.14 -8.64
N ARG A 38 7.45 -0.03 -9.33
CA ARG A 38 7.23 0.09 -10.77
C ARG A 38 8.34 -0.64 -11.54
N ALA A 39 7.98 -1.56 -12.41
CA ALA A 39 8.94 -2.39 -13.15
C ALA A 39 9.77 -1.60 -14.17
N SER A 40 9.22 -0.52 -14.73
CA SER A 40 9.85 0.26 -15.81
C SER A 40 11.05 1.10 -15.36
N ASP A 41 11.01 1.63 -14.13
CA ASP A 41 12.03 2.56 -13.61
C ASP A 41 12.52 2.24 -12.20
N GLY A 42 11.94 1.23 -11.54
CA GLY A 42 12.31 0.81 -10.19
C GLY A 42 11.87 1.77 -9.09
N THR A 43 11.00 2.74 -9.37
CA THR A 43 10.44 3.65 -8.36
C THR A 43 9.45 2.92 -7.44
N PHE A 44 9.30 3.43 -6.21
CA PHE A 44 8.37 2.87 -5.22
C PHE A 44 7.25 3.87 -4.92
N TRP A 45 6.04 3.34 -4.77
CA TRP A 45 4.81 4.12 -4.56
C TRP A 45 4.00 3.50 -3.44
N LEU A 46 3.63 4.31 -2.46
CA LEU A 46 2.71 3.95 -1.39
C LEU A 46 1.29 4.32 -1.82
N ALA A 47 0.37 3.36 -1.76
CA ALA A 47 -1.06 3.61 -1.78
C ALA A 47 -1.60 3.49 -0.34
N ALA A 48 -2.21 4.55 0.18
CA ALA A 48 -2.88 4.58 1.46
C ALA A 48 -4.40 4.61 1.26
N TYR A 49 -5.13 3.61 1.75
CA TYR A 49 -6.56 3.46 1.50
C TYR A 49 -7.30 2.72 2.61
N CYS A 50 -8.62 2.88 2.67
CA CYS A 50 -9.48 2.11 3.56
C CYS A 50 -9.92 0.79 2.91
N LEU A 51 -9.86 -0.32 3.64
CA LEU A 51 -10.34 -1.63 3.20
C LEU A 51 -11.30 -2.23 4.23
N SER A 52 -12.56 -2.39 3.83
CA SER A 52 -13.61 -2.95 4.69
C SER A 52 -13.43 -4.46 4.87
N THR A 53 -13.96 -5.00 5.97
CA THR A 53 -13.93 -6.45 6.22
C THR A 53 -14.94 -7.25 5.40
N ASP A 54 -16.02 -6.62 4.96
CA ASP A 54 -17.11 -7.23 4.20
C ASP A 54 -16.99 -7.02 2.68
N GLY A 55 -16.02 -6.22 2.24
CA GLY A 55 -15.74 -5.94 0.83
C GLY A 55 -16.57 -4.79 0.24
N GLU A 56 -17.38 -4.11 1.06
CA GLU A 56 -18.17 -2.95 0.64
C GLU A 56 -17.28 -1.76 0.23
N THR A 57 -16.17 -1.55 0.94
CA THR A 57 -15.16 -0.52 0.65
C THR A 57 -13.82 -1.16 0.32
N ASN A 58 -13.24 -0.75 -0.80
CA ASN A 58 -11.84 -0.92 -1.15
C ASN A 58 -11.38 0.36 -1.86
N GLY A 59 -10.77 1.28 -1.09
CA GLY A 59 -10.38 2.59 -1.59
C GLY A 59 -9.37 2.54 -2.75
N LEU A 60 -8.53 1.51 -2.83
CA LEU A 60 -7.64 1.33 -3.97
C LEU A 60 -8.42 0.97 -5.24
N ARG A 61 -9.34 0.01 -5.16
CA ARG A 61 -10.23 -0.36 -6.29
C ARG A 61 -11.13 0.81 -6.71
N GLU A 62 -11.56 1.61 -5.75
CA GLU A 62 -12.53 2.70 -5.94
C GLU A 62 -11.91 4.01 -6.44
N GLY A 63 -10.58 4.11 -6.48
CA GLY A 63 -9.88 5.31 -6.94
C GLY A 63 -9.70 6.39 -5.86
N ASP A 64 -9.91 6.02 -4.60
CA ASP A 64 -9.88 6.91 -3.43
C ASP A 64 -8.60 6.75 -2.58
N ALA A 65 -7.58 6.07 -3.09
CA ALA A 65 -6.29 5.94 -2.40
C ALA A 65 -5.46 7.23 -2.52
N ASP A 66 -4.76 7.58 -1.45
CA ASP A 66 -3.70 8.58 -1.50
C ASP A 66 -2.41 7.91 -2.00
N ILE A 67 -1.92 8.35 -3.15
CA ILE A 67 -0.74 7.78 -3.81
C ILE A 67 0.43 8.74 -3.63
N THR A 68 1.53 8.25 -3.07
CA THR A 68 2.74 9.05 -2.86
C THR A 68 3.99 8.25 -3.19
N GLN A 69 4.95 8.86 -3.87
CA GLN A 69 6.25 8.24 -4.13
C GLN A 69 7.06 8.09 -2.83
N VAL A 70 7.67 6.92 -2.62
CA VAL A 70 8.48 6.61 -1.44
C VAL A 70 9.85 6.06 -1.81
N VAL A 71 10.76 6.01 -0.84
CA VAL A 71 12.08 5.39 -0.98
C VAL A 71 12.33 4.41 0.16
N PRO A 72 12.96 3.25 -0.11
CA PRO A 72 13.27 2.29 0.95
C PRO A 72 14.25 2.89 1.95
N LYS A 73 14.02 2.61 3.24
CA LYS A 73 14.89 3.03 4.34
C LYS A 73 15.27 1.81 5.18
N GLU A 74 16.58 1.54 5.26
CA GLU A 74 17.10 0.49 6.13
C GLU A 74 17.05 0.95 7.61
N VAL A 75 16.54 0.10 8.48
CA VAL A 75 16.44 0.36 9.92
C VAL A 75 16.87 -0.86 10.73
N THR A 76 17.47 -0.62 11.91
CA THR A 76 17.76 -1.68 12.88
C THR A 76 16.58 -1.82 13.85
N ILE A 77 16.03 -3.03 13.98
CA ILE A 77 14.89 -3.33 14.86
C ILE A 77 15.28 -4.37 15.91
N ILE A 78 14.97 -4.08 17.18
CA ILE A 78 15.06 -5.05 18.28
C ILE A 78 13.70 -5.73 18.41
N LYS A 79 13.67 -7.05 18.25
CA LYS A 79 12.46 -7.87 18.49
C LYS A 79 12.57 -8.52 19.86
N TYR A 80 11.57 -8.31 20.71
CA TYR A 80 11.46 -9.00 22.00
C TYR A 80 10.69 -10.31 21.80
N VAL A 81 11.19 -11.39 22.38
CA VAL A 81 10.55 -12.71 22.35
C VAL A 81 10.36 -13.19 23.79
N ALA A 82 9.30 -13.98 24.04
CA ALA A 82 9.14 -14.65 25.32
C ALA A 82 10.30 -15.64 25.52
N ALA A 83 10.76 -15.78 26.78
CA ALA A 83 11.78 -16.74 27.17
C ALA A 83 11.22 -18.16 27.26
#